data_AF-A0A368JKN2-F1
#
_entry.id   AF-A0A368JKN2-F1
#
_cell.length_a   1.000
_cell.length_b   1.000
_cell.length_c   1.000
_cell.angle_alpha   90.00
_cell.angle_beta   90.00
_cell.angle_gamma   90.00
#
_symmetry.space_group_name_H-M   'P 1'
#
loop_
_entity.id
_entity.type
_entity.pdbx_description
1 polymer ?
#
loop_
_entity_poly.entity_id
_entity_poly.type
_entity_poly.pdbx_seq_one_letter_code
_entity_poly.pdbx_strand_id
1 'polypeptide(L)'
;MNTTFRLSPLLLLLGLAFFTHCKSKGSKTTPTPGIDLNKAWKTVEAKEGTTVVYKANATASIYPGYSRFRLVFEQSRVSLTEVTGETFSGNWTLEPEQKKLTLQALNPIPYGTNATINYTVVSWSPDQLVLLRNTENPKTGNTRNEYTLVPE
;
A
#
# COMPACT_ATOMS: atom_id res chain seq x y z
N MET A 1 -49.23 -42.22 -63.57
CA MET A 1 -50.13 -41.90 -62.45
C MET A 1 -49.50 -40.78 -61.62
N ASN A 2 -50.14 -39.60 -61.70
CA ASN A 2 -50.27 -38.54 -60.68
C ASN A 2 -48.94 -37.94 -60.14
N THR A 3 -48.44 -36.80 -60.66
CA THR A 3 -48.91 -35.41 -60.46
C THR A 3 -49.19 -35.07 -58.99
N THR A 4 -48.33 -34.29 -58.34
CA THR A 4 -48.67 -32.94 -57.83
C THR A 4 -47.51 -32.29 -57.06
N PHE A 5 -47.01 -31.20 -57.65
CA PHE A 5 -46.30 -30.11 -57.01
C PHE A 5 -47.20 -29.44 -55.95
N ARG A 6 -46.67 -29.11 -54.77
CA ARG A 6 -47.26 -28.07 -53.91
C ARG A 6 -46.17 -27.17 -53.33
N LEU A 7 -46.12 -25.94 -53.86
CA LEU A 7 -45.66 -24.74 -53.17
C LEU A 7 -46.52 -24.53 -51.92
N SER A 8 -45.89 -24.11 -50.82
CA SER A 8 -46.59 -23.50 -49.68
C SER A 8 -45.78 -22.29 -49.18
N PRO A 9 -46.44 -21.22 -48.69
CA PRO A 9 -45.94 -19.86 -48.79
C PRO A 9 -45.23 -19.36 -47.54
N LEU A 10 -44.35 -18.40 -47.81
CA LEU A 10 -43.92 -17.27 -46.98
C LEU A 10 -44.90 -16.94 -45.83
N LEU A 11 -44.47 -17.12 -44.58
CA LEU A 11 -45.07 -16.46 -43.43
C LEU A 11 -44.01 -15.62 -42.71
N LEU A 12 -44.10 -14.32 -42.97
CA LEU A 12 -43.35 -13.24 -42.35
C LEU A 12 -43.88 -13.05 -40.92
N LEU A 13 -43.04 -13.21 -39.90
CA LEU A 13 -43.36 -12.78 -38.53
C LEU A 13 -42.22 -11.94 -37.96
N LEU A 14 -42.54 -10.65 -37.93
CA LEU A 14 -41.96 -9.51 -37.25
C LEU A 14 -41.54 -9.87 -35.81
N GLY A 15 -40.23 -9.85 -35.52
CA GLY A 15 -39.68 -10.02 -34.18
C GLY A 15 -38.97 -8.74 -33.72
N LEU A 16 -39.62 -8.04 -32.79
CA LEU A 16 -39.25 -6.74 -32.22
C LEU A 16 -37.79 -6.66 -31.72
N ALA A 17 -37.15 -5.53 -32.04
CA ALA A 17 -35.99 -5.03 -31.32
C ALA A 17 -36.40 -4.66 -29.88
N PHE A 18 -35.80 -5.32 -28.89
CA PHE A 18 -35.67 -4.79 -27.53
C PHE A 18 -34.20 -4.75 -27.16
N PHE A 19 -33.64 -3.55 -27.21
CA PHE A 19 -32.42 -3.17 -26.53
C PHE A 19 -32.60 -3.44 -25.03
N THR A 20 -32.13 -4.58 -24.54
CA THR A 20 -31.90 -4.77 -23.10
C THR A 20 -30.43 -4.50 -22.83
N HIS A 21 -30.18 -3.20 -22.67
CA HIS A 21 -29.02 -2.62 -22.05
C HIS A 21 -28.94 -3.19 -20.61
N CYS A 22 -28.29 -4.34 -20.44
CA CYS A 22 -28.05 -4.87 -19.10
C CYS A 22 -26.97 -3.98 -18.48
N LYS A 23 -27.45 -2.99 -17.74
CA LYS A 23 -26.64 -2.09 -16.93
C LYS A 23 -25.65 -2.93 -16.14
N SER A 24 -24.40 -2.49 -16.18
CA SER A 24 -23.33 -2.89 -15.28
C SER A 24 -23.92 -3.28 -13.92
N LYS A 25 -23.80 -4.56 -13.57
CA LYS A 25 -23.80 -4.93 -12.17
C LYS A 25 -22.57 -4.21 -11.61
N GLY A 26 -22.82 -3.03 -11.04
CA GLY A 26 -21.88 -2.37 -10.17
C GLY A 26 -21.46 -3.43 -9.17
N SER A 27 -20.23 -3.88 -9.30
CA SER A 27 -19.55 -4.56 -8.22
C SER A 27 -19.70 -3.59 -7.06
N LYS A 28 -20.54 -3.94 -6.09
CA LYS A 28 -20.43 -3.37 -4.76
C LYS A 28 -19.00 -3.71 -4.37
N THR A 29 -18.09 -2.75 -4.51
CA THR A 29 -16.87 -2.69 -3.74
C THR A 29 -17.34 -2.59 -2.29
N THR A 30 -17.62 -3.76 -1.72
CA THR A 30 -17.46 -3.97 -0.29
C THR A 30 -16.13 -3.31 0.06
N PRO A 31 -16.05 -2.41 1.04
CA PRO A 31 -14.76 -1.93 1.50
C PRO A 31 -14.01 -3.18 1.95
N THR A 32 -13.05 -3.62 1.14
CA THR A 32 -11.98 -4.48 1.66
C THR A 32 -11.46 -3.73 2.89
N PRO A 33 -11.32 -4.35 4.06
CA PRO A 33 -10.69 -3.71 5.19
C PRO A 33 -9.30 -3.24 4.74
N GLY A 34 -9.18 -1.95 4.43
CA GLY A 34 -7.94 -1.32 4.03
C GLY A 34 -7.10 -1.10 5.28
N ILE A 35 -5.78 -1.07 5.12
CA ILE A 35 -4.90 -0.65 6.19
C ILE A 35 -5.25 0.80 6.54
N ASP A 36 -5.73 1.05 7.75
CA ASP A 36 -5.93 2.40 8.25
C ASP A 36 -4.60 2.96 8.75
N LEU A 37 -3.93 3.73 7.89
CA LEU A 37 -2.66 4.35 8.19
C LEU A 37 -2.79 5.72 8.86
N ASN A 38 -3.96 6.37 8.88
CA ASN A 38 -4.19 7.78 9.28
C ASN A 38 -4.02 8.03 10.79
N LYS A 39 -2.80 7.79 11.28
CA LYS A 39 -2.36 8.00 12.65
C LYS A 39 -0.84 8.13 12.69
N ALA A 40 -0.33 8.42 13.88
CA ALA A 40 1.09 8.34 14.17
C ALA A 40 1.50 6.91 14.50
N TRP A 41 2.64 6.49 13.98
CA TRP A 41 3.25 5.18 14.20
C TRP A 41 4.66 5.38 14.74
N LYS A 42 4.99 4.59 15.78
CA LYS A 42 6.30 4.58 16.44
C LYS A 42 6.99 3.24 16.34
N THR A 43 8.31 3.26 16.17
CA THR A 43 9.10 2.03 16.12
C THR A 43 9.24 1.38 17.48
N VAL A 44 8.99 0.07 17.53
CA VAL A 44 9.26 -0.79 18.68
C VAL A 44 10.36 -1.81 18.41
N GLU A 45 10.64 -2.12 17.14
CA GLU A 45 11.79 -2.92 16.73
C GLU A 45 12.29 -2.45 15.36
N ALA A 46 13.61 -2.39 15.17
CA ALA A 46 14.21 -2.14 13.87
C ALA A 46 15.31 -3.17 13.57
N LYS A 47 15.36 -3.61 12.32
CA LYS A 47 16.44 -4.43 11.78
C LYS A 47 17.17 -3.69 10.68
N GLU A 48 18.49 -3.83 10.67
CA GLU A 48 19.36 -3.44 9.56
C GLU A 48 19.86 -4.71 8.90
N GLY A 49 19.34 -5.01 7.69
CA GLY A 49 19.48 -6.33 7.09
C GLY A 49 18.78 -7.39 7.96
N THR A 50 19.54 -8.34 8.50
CA THR A 50 19.02 -9.41 9.37
C THR A 50 19.24 -9.15 10.86
N THR A 51 19.98 -8.10 11.22
CA THR A 51 20.37 -7.82 12.60
C THR A 51 19.34 -6.92 13.28
N VAL A 52 18.78 -7.36 14.40
CA VAL A 52 17.98 -6.49 15.28
C VAL A 52 18.91 -5.49 15.95
N VAL A 53 18.76 -4.22 15.60
CA VAL A 53 19.61 -3.12 16.11
C VAL A 53 18.91 -2.27 17.16
N TYR A 54 17.59 -2.36 17.24
CA TYR A 54 16.78 -1.64 18.21
C TYR A 54 15.59 -2.47 18.65
N LYS A 55 15.30 -2.43 19.96
CA LYS A 55 14.06 -2.94 20.55
C LYS A 55 13.64 -2.02 21.69
N ALA A 56 12.40 -1.55 21.65
CA ALA A 56 11.84 -0.71 22.71
C ALA A 56 11.86 -1.45 24.05
N ASN A 57 12.16 -0.71 25.12
CA ASN A 57 12.27 -1.23 26.49
C ASN A 57 13.37 -2.27 26.72
N ALA A 58 14.25 -2.53 25.74
CA ALA A 58 15.46 -3.31 25.99
C ALA A 58 16.45 -2.50 26.84
N THR A 59 17.20 -3.19 27.71
CA THR A 59 18.24 -2.56 28.55
C THR A 59 19.33 -1.87 27.72
N ALA A 60 19.62 -2.41 26.54
CA ALA A 60 20.54 -1.84 25.56
C ALA A 60 20.06 -2.15 24.13
N SER A 61 20.38 -1.25 23.20
CA SER A 61 20.17 -1.41 21.76
C SER A 61 21.43 -0.93 21.04
N ILE A 62 21.78 -1.55 19.91
CA ILE A 62 22.94 -1.16 19.08
C ILE A 62 22.76 0.29 18.61
N TYR A 63 21.55 0.62 18.14
CA TYR A 63 21.20 1.97 17.69
C TYR A 63 19.94 2.49 18.40
N PRO A 64 20.07 3.13 19.58
CA PRO A 64 18.91 3.65 20.32
C PRO A 64 18.18 4.80 19.61
N GLY A 65 18.79 5.41 18.58
CA GLY A 65 18.20 6.49 17.78
C GLY A 65 16.88 6.11 17.09
N TYR A 66 16.62 4.82 16.86
CA TYR A 66 15.35 4.32 16.31
C TYR A 66 14.15 4.58 17.23
N SER A 67 14.36 4.87 18.51
CA SER A 67 13.29 5.35 19.41
C SER A 67 12.60 6.63 18.88
N ARG A 68 13.30 7.42 18.05
CA ARG A 68 12.78 8.63 17.38
C ARG A 68 12.10 8.35 16.05
N PHE A 69 12.25 7.15 15.50
CA PHE A 69 11.66 6.86 14.19
C PHE A 69 10.15 6.95 14.29
N ARG A 70 9.55 7.76 13.41
CA ARG A 70 8.11 8.01 13.36
C ARG A 70 7.63 8.08 11.92
N LEU A 71 6.43 7.56 11.71
CA LEU A 71 5.64 7.81 10.51
C LEU A 71 4.30 8.37 10.95
N VAL A 72 4.02 9.62 10.59
CA VAL A 72 2.74 10.28 10.88
C VAL A 72 2.01 10.46 9.58
N PHE A 73 0.85 9.82 9.44
CA PHE A 73 0.00 9.96 8.27
C PHE A 73 -1.23 10.80 8.61
N GLU A 74 -1.51 11.78 7.75
CA GLU A 74 -2.65 12.67 7.86
C GLU A 74 -3.27 12.86 6.48
N GLN A 75 -4.42 12.22 6.25
CA GLN A 75 -5.10 12.22 4.95
C GLN A 75 -4.18 11.70 3.83
N SER A 76 -3.67 12.58 2.97
CA SER A 76 -2.72 12.25 1.90
C SER A 76 -1.28 12.70 2.20
N ARG A 77 -1.04 13.23 3.39
CA ARG A 77 0.24 13.77 3.86
C ARG A 77 0.94 12.77 4.76
N VAL A 78 2.27 12.76 4.72
CA VAL A 78 3.11 11.97 5.60
C VAL A 78 4.24 12.81 6.16
N SER A 79 4.59 12.56 7.41
CA SER A 79 5.84 12.99 8.03
C SER A 79 6.66 11.76 8.44
N LEU A 80 7.90 11.68 7.98
CA LEU A 80 8.86 10.64 8.34
C LEU A 80 9.96 11.27 9.20
N THR A 81 10.09 10.83 10.44
CA THR A 81 11.28 11.08 11.27
C THR A 81 12.18 9.86 11.19
N GLU A 82 13.41 10.03 10.72
CA GLU A 82 14.38 8.94 10.58
C GLU A 82 15.15 8.63 11.88
N VAL A 83 15.93 7.54 11.85
CA VAL A 83 16.80 7.10 12.95
C VAL A 83 17.74 8.19 13.46
N THR A 84 18.19 9.10 12.59
CA THR A 84 19.09 10.22 12.90
C THR A 84 18.37 11.48 13.41
N GLY A 85 17.03 11.51 13.36
CA GLY A 85 16.17 12.54 13.95
C GLY A 85 15.69 13.62 12.98
N GLU A 86 16.20 13.68 11.76
CA GLU A 86 15.68 14.55 10.72
C GLU A 86 14.26 14.12 10.34
N THR A 87 13.45 15.11 9.99
CA THR A 87 12.06 14.91 9.60
C THR A 87 11.83 15.39 8.18
N PHE A 88 11.09 14.59 7.42
CA PHE A 88 10.77 14.82 6.02
C PHE A 88 9.26 14.77 5.84
N SER A 89 8.69 15.72 5.12
CA SER A 89 7.25 15.77 4.86
C SER A 89 6.97 15.61 3.38
N GLY A 90 5.90 14.90 3.03
CA GLY A 90 5.50 14.70 1.64
C GLY A 90 4.10 14.13 1.53
N ASN A 91 3.88 13.36 0.47
CA ASN A 91 2.64 12.65 0.22
C ASN A 91 2.88 11.14 0.34
N TRP A 92 1.80 10.37 0.53
CA TRP A 92 1.88 8.92 0.52
C TRP A 92 0.79 8.29 -0.34
N THR A 93 1.09 7.09 -0.84
CA THR A 93 0.12 6.21 -1.50
C THR A 93 0.28 4.80 -0.96
N LEU A 94 -0.85 4.11 -0.77
CA LEU A 94 -0.88 2.71 -0.40
C LEU A 94 -1.56 1.92 -1.51
N GLU A 95 -0.89 0.86 -1.92
CA GLU A 95 -1.33 -0.13 -2.90
C GLU A 95 -1.46 -1.47 -2.13
N PRO A 96 -2.62 -1.73 -1.47
CA PRO A 96 -2.73 -2.85 -0.51
C PRO A 96 -2.56 -4.22 -1.16
N GLU A 97 -3.08 -4.40 -2.38
CA GLU A 97 -2.98 -5.65 -3.13
C GLU A 97 -1.53 -5.96 -3.52
N GLN A 98 -0.74 -4.93 -3.77
CA GLN A 98 0.69 -5.00 -4.10
C GLN A 98 1.58 -4.96 -2.85
N LYS A 99 0.98 -4.85 -1.65
CA LYS A 99 1.69 -4.65 -0.38
C LYS A 99 2.72 -3.53 -0.46
N LYS A 100 2.40 -2.42 -1.12
CA LYS A 100 3.37 -1.36 -1.40
C LYS A 100 2.89 -0.04 -0.83
N LEU A 101 3.75 0.56 -0.01
CA LEU A 101 3.59 1.92 0.51
C LEU A 101 4.66 2.80 -0.12
N THR A 102 4.25 3.90 -0.75
CA THR A 102 5.17 4.86 -1.36
C THR A 102 5.06 6.18 -0.62
N LEU A 103 6.19 6.70 -0.14
CA LEU A 103 6.31 8.09 0.32
C LEU A 103 6.99 8.87 -0.80
N GLN A 104 6.43 10.01 -1.19
CA GLN A 104 6.89 10.76 -2.36
C GLN A 104 6.83 12.26 -2.13
N ALA A 105 7.57 13.01 -2.95
CA ALA A 105 7.71 14.46 -2.81
C ALA A 105 8.16 14.86 -1.39
N LEU A 106 9.06 14.07 -0.80
CA LEU A 106 9.61 14.33 0.53
C LEU A 106 10.51 15.58 0.51
N ASN A 107 10.25 16.49 1.44
CA ASN A 107 11.00 17.71 1.66
C ASN A 107 11.34 17.90 3.15
N PRO A 108 12.61 18.17 3.52
CA PRO A 108 13.80 18.12 2.64
C PRO A 108 13.98 16.75 1.97
N ILE A 109 14.83 16.65 0.96
CA ILE A 109 15.06 15.37 0.27
C ILE A 109 15.86 14.46 1.21
N PRO A 110 15.36 13.26 1.57
CA PRO A 110 16.14 12.31 2.36
C PRO A 110 17.41 11.90 1.62
N TYR A 111 18.53 11.84 2.34
CA TYR A 111 19.82 11.52 1.76
C TYR A 111 19.81 10.17 1.03
N GLY A 112 20.39 10.12 -0.17
CA GLY A 112 20.42 8.91 -1.00
C GLY A 112 19.07 8.53 -1.62
N THR A 113 18.15 9.49 -1.74
CA THR A 113 16.84 9.28 -2.38
C THR A 113 16.55 10.35 -3.42
N ASN A 114 15.59 10.08 -4.31
CA ASN A 114 15.02 11.06 -5.24
C ASN A 114 13.68 11.59 -4.69
N ALA A 115 13.69 12.07 -3.44
CA ALA A 115 12.51 12.51 -2.70
C ALA A 115 11.40 11.44 -2.54
N THR A 116 11.76 10.17 -2.72
CA THR A 116 10.84 9.03 -2.75
C THR A 116 11.43 7.87 -1.97
N ILE A 117 10.61 7.23 -1.13
CA ILE A 117 10.96 6.01 -0.40
C ILE A 117 9.82 5.00 -0.60
N ASN A 118 10.17 3.80 -1.08
CA ASN A 118 9.23 2.70 -1.24
C ASN A 118 9.41 1.68 -0.12
N TYR A 119 8.29 1.20 0.41
CA TYR A 119 8.23 0.13 1.40
C TYR A 119 7.36 -1.01 0.91
N THR A 120 7.76 -2.23 1.23
CA THR A 120 6.88 -3.39 1.25
C THR A 120 6.21 -3.48 2.62
N VAL A 121 4.89 -3.60 2.64
CA VAL A 121 4.10 -3.91 3.83
C VAL A 121 4.19 -5.42 4.10
N VAL A 122 4.99 -5.80 5.08
CA VAL A 122 5.23 -7.21 5.41
C VAL A 122 4.00 -7.81 6.11
N SER A 123 3.49 -7.11 7.12
CA SER A 123 2.25 -7.43 7.84
C SER A 123 1.61 -6.16 8.39
N TRP A 124 0.32 -6.23 8.70
CA TRP A 124 -0.41 -5.15 9.34
C TRP A 124 -1.59 -5.66 10.18
N SER A 125 -1.96 -4.86 11.17
CA SER A 125 -3.14 -4.97 12.01
C SER A 125 -3.47 -3.57 12.55
N PRO A 126 -4.60 -3.36 13.26
CA PRO A 126 -4.88 -2.08 13.89
C PRO A 126 -3.79 -1.58 14.86
N ASP A 127 -3.05 -2.51 15.47
CA ASP A 127 -2.08 -2.24 16.54
C ASP A 127 -0.61 -2.44 16.12
N GLN A 128 -0.37 -2.91 14.89
CA GLN A 128 0.99 -3.17 14.40
C GLN A 128 1.09 -3.01 12.89
N LEU A 129 2.17 -2.38 12.45
CA LEU A 129 2.55 -2.28 11.06
C LEU A 129 4.01 -2.70 10.89
N VAL A 130 4.29 -3.63 9.98
CA VAL A 130 5.66 -4.05 9.67
C VAL A 130 6.01 -3.63 8.25
N LEU A 131 7.03 -2.79 8.12
CA LEU A 131 7.49 -2.23 6.85
C LEU A 131 8.92 -2.65 6.56
N LEU A 132 9.18 -3.11 5.34
CA LEU A 132 10.52 -3.32 4.81
C LEU A 132 10.83 -2.23 3.78
N ARG A 133 11.91 -1.47 3.97
CA ARG A 133 12.36 -0.49 2.96
C ARG A 133 12.89 -1.23 1.73
N ASN A 134 12.45 -0.82 0.54
CA ASN A 134 12.81 -1.49 -0.71
C ASN A 134 14.18 -1.08 -1.25
N THR A 135 14.69 0.08 -0.84
CA THR A 135 16.04 0.55 -1.17
C THR A 135 16.94 0.50 0.06
N GLU A 136 18.24 0.41 -0.19
CA GLU A 136 19.23 0.58 0.86
C GLU A 136 19.17 1.98 1.48
N ASN A 137 19.53 2.08 2.74
CA ASN A 137 19.67 3.33 3.47
C ASN A 137 21.16 3.62 3.72
N PRO A 138 21.74 4.65 3.08
CA PRO A 138 23.15 4.99 3.29
C PRO A 138 23.49 5.37 4.73
N LYS A 139 22.51 5.85 5.51
CA LYS A 139 22.71 6.20 6.92
C LYS A 139 22.86 4.98 7.84
N THR A 140 22.55 3.78 7.35
CA THR A 140 22.57 2.54 8.13
C THR A 140 23.48 1.51 7.47
N GLY A 141 24.61 1.97 6.91
CA GLY A 141 25.59 1.09 6.28
C GLY A 141 25.10 0.44 4.98
N ASN A 142 24.20 1.11 4.25
CA ASN A 142 23.57 0.61 3.02
C ASN A 142 22.75 -0.67 3.23
N THR A 143 22.08 -0.81 4.37
CA THR A 143 21.15 -1.92 4.59
C THR A 143 19.73 -1.60 4.13
N ARG A 144 18.97 -2.64 3.79
CA ARG A 144 17.51 -2.57 3.77
C ARG A 144 16.99 -2.76 5.19
N ASN A 145 16.15 -1.84 5.64
CA ASN A 145 15.72 -1.80 7.03
C ASN A 145 14.28 -2.29 7.15
N GLU A 146 14.04 -3.10 8.17
CA GLU A 146 12.70 -3.53 8.57
C GLU A 146 12.30 -2.80 9.85
N TYR A 147 11.08 -2.31 9.89
CA TYR A 147 10.52 -1.56 10.99
C TYR A 147 9.26 -2.25 11.49
N THR A 148 9.26 -2.65 12.76
CA THR A 148 8.02 -3.01 13.46
C THR A 148 7.52 -1.77 14.20
N LEU A 149 6.34 -1.32 13.82
CA LEU A 149 5.72 -0.10 14.29
C LEU A 149 4.42 -0.42 15.05
N VAL A 150 4.10 0.40 16.03
CA VAL A 150 2.81 0.40 16.74
C VAL A 150 2.21 1.82 16.71
N PRO A 151 0.89 1.98 16.88
CA PRO A 151 0.30 3.30 17.05
C PRO A 151 0.97 4.07 18.20
N GLU A 152 1.19 5.37 18.01
CA GLU A 152 1.77 6.23 19.05
C GLU A 152 0.77 6.60 20.14
#